data_AF-A0A2J5P7S8-F1
#
_entry.id   AF-A0A2J5P7S8-F1
#
_cell.length_a   1.000
_cell.length_b   1.000
_cell.length_c   1.000
_cell.angle_alpha   90.00
_cell.angle_beta   90.00
_cell.angle_gamma   90.00
#
_symmetry.space_group_name_H-M   'P 1'
#
loop_
_entity.id
_entity.type
_entity.pdbx_description
1 polymer ?
#
loop_
_entity_poly.entity_id
_entity_poly.type
_entity_poly.pdbx_seq_one_letter_code
_entity_poly.pdbx_strand_id
1 'polypeptide(L)'
;MKMNVTDTVKQACGHWPRILPALGMKVIKNRHQACPVCGGADRFRFDDKEGRGTWFCNQCGAGDGLKLVEKVFGISASEAARKVNAVTGHLPPVSPEVVAAAEAGTEADRKAAAALAVGLLEKTRPATDNAYLTRKGFAGRECLTLTASHKTGGVAYRAGDVVVPLYDETGALVNLQLINADGLQ
;
A
#
# COMPACT_ATOMS: atom_id res chain seq x y z
N MET A 1 23.25 28.82 -8.18
CA MET A 1 22.09 28.84 -9.11
C MET A 1 20.86 29.29 -8.33
N LYS A 2 20.07 30.26 -8.84
CA LYS A 2 18.75 30.57 -8.26
C LYS A 2 17.83 29.41 -8.63
N MET A 3 17.50 28.55 -7.66
CA MET A 3 16.52 27.48 -7.86
C MET A 3 15.13 28.08 -7.89
N ASN A 4 14.41 27.84 -8.98
CA ASN A 4 13.03 28.28 -9.12
C ASN A 4 12.07 27.17 -8.68
N VAL A 5 10.81 27.53 -8.47
CA VAL A 5 9.76 26.62 -7.98
C VAL A 5 9.66 25.36 -8.86
N THR A 6 9.69 25.53 -10.18
CA THR A 6 9.61 24.43 -11.15
C THR A 6 10.75 23.41 -11.00
N ASP A 7 11.98 23.88 -10.78
CA ASP A 7 13.14 23.01 -10.61
C ASP A 7 13.04 22.20 -9.32
N THR A 8 12.51 22.84 -8.27
CA THR A 8 12.27 22.17 -6.99
C THR A 8 11.22 21.07 -7.11
N VAL A 9 10.11 21.32 -7.83
CA VAL A 9 9.08 20.31 -8.08
C VAL A 9 9.66 19.13 -8.86
N LYS A 10 10.48 19.40 -9.88
CA LYS A 10 11.15 18.34 -10.67
C LYS A 10 12.11 17.52 -9.82
N GLN A 11 12.94 18.16 -9.00
CA GLN A 11 13.88 17.45 -8.12
C GLN A 11 13.18 16.66 -7.02
N ALA A 12 12.05 17.17 -6.50
CA ALA A 12 11.27 16.49 -5.47
C ALA A 12 10.44 15.31 -6.02
N CYS A 13 10.29 15.21 -7.34
CA CYS A 13 9.56 14.12 -7.98
C CYS A 13 10.20 12.76 -7.64
N GLY A 14 9.37 11.82 -7.18
CA GLY A 14 9.78 10.50 -6.68
C GLY A 14 10.26 10.49 -5.21
N HIS A 15 10.40 11.66 -4.57
CA HIS A 15 10.96 11.78 -3.21
C HIS A 15 9.96 12.27 -2.16
N TRP A 16 8.73 12.63 -2.54
CA TRP A 16 7.72 13.14 -1.61
C TRP A 16 7.42 12.27 -0.39
N PRO A 17 7.36 10.93 -0.48
CA PRO A 17 7.21 10.08 0.70
C PRO A 17 8.30 10.26 1.76
N ARG A 18 9.48 10.76 1.37
CA ARG A 18 10.59 11.08 2.28
C ARG A 18 10.61 12.56 2.68
N ILE A 19 10.33 13.46 1.74
CA ILE A 19 10.34 14.91 1.96
C ILE A 19 9.27 15.32 2.97
N LEU A 20 8.04 14.82 2.82
CA LEU A 20 6.91 15.27 3.65
C LEU A 20 7.12 14.92 5.14
N PRO A 21 7.53 13.69 5.52
CA PRO A 21 7.89 13.37 6.91
C PRO A 21 9.05 14.19 7.46
N ALA A 22 10.06 14.47 6.65
CA ALA A 22 11.20 15.28 7.07
C ALA A 22 10.83 16.76 7.31
N LEU A 23 9.75 17.25 6.69
CA LEU A 23 9.11 18.53 7.01
C LEU A 23 8.13 18.46 8.19
N GLY A 24 8.02 17.31 8.87
CA GLY A 24 7.14 17.10 10.03
C GLY A 24 5.72 16.64 9.68
N MET A 25 5.42 16.37 8.40
CA MET A 25 4.10 15.88 7.98
C MET A 25 4.08 14.35 7.99
N LYS A 26 3.30 13.76 8.89
CA LYS A 26 3.09 12.31 8.93
C LYS A 26 2.11 11.93 7.82
N VAL A 27 2.63 11.43 6.70
CA VAL A 27 1.83 10.94 5.57
C VAL A 27 2.20 9.50 5.25
N ILE A 28 1.18 8.66 5.08
CA ILE A 28 1.30 7.25 4.69
C ILE A 28 0.70 7.10 3.29
N LYS A 29 1.49 6.58 2.33
CA LYS A 29 1.03 6.38 0.95
C LYS A 29 -0.14 5.37 0.91
N ASN A 30 -1.14 5.68 0.09
CA ASN A 30 -2.32 4.83 -0.17
C ASN A 30 -3.13 4.44 1.08
N ARG A 31 -3.15 5.28 2.12
CA ARG A 31 -4.04 5.14 3.28
C ARG A 31 -4.86 6.38 3.57
N HIS A 32 -6.06 6.13 4.07
CA HIS A 32 -6.91 7.13 4.74
C HIS A 32 -6.28 7.53 6.06
N GLN A 33 -6.16 8.83 6.30
CA GLN A 33 -5.57 9.38 7.52
C GLN A 33 -6.04 10.81 7.81
N ALA A 34 -5.62 11.33 8.96
CA ALA A 34 -5.83 12.72 9.35
C ALA A 34 -5.22 13.68 8.32
N CYS A 35 -5.92 14.76 8.00
CA CYS A 35 -5.40 15.77 7.09
C CYS A 35 -4.33 16.63 7.80
N PRO A 36 -3.12 16.78 7.23
CA PRO A 36 -2.11 17.68 7.79
C PRO A 36 -2.54 19.17 7.79
N VAL A 37 -3.52 19.53 6.96
CA VAL A 37 -4.01 20.92 6.81
C VAL A 37 -5.20 21.20 7.74
N CYS A 38 -6.20 20.32 7.78
CA CYS A 38 -7.46 20.56 8.52
C CYS A 38 -7.78 19.51 9.61
N GLY A 39 -6.90 18.55 9.87
CA GLY A 39 -7.12 17.48 10.84
C GLY A 39 -8.14 16.42 10.39
N GLY A 40 -8.93 15.90 11.34
CA GLY A 40 -9.82 14.76 11.15
C GLY A 40 -9.13 13.40 11.33
N ALA A 41 -9.80 12.31 10.93
CA ALA A 41 -9.31 10.94 11.15
C ALA A 41 -8.90 10.21 9.84
N ASP A 42 -9.64 10.38 8.75
CA ASP A 42 -9.59 9.51 7.57
C ASP A 42 -9.77 10.23 6.21
N ARG A 43 -9.93 11.55 6.24
CA ARG A 43 -10.32 12.36 5.07
C ARG A 43 -9.22 12.66 4.07
N PHE A 44 -7.96 12.40 4.44
CA PHE A 44 -6.78 12.68 3.61
C PHE A 44 -6.21 11.38 3.04
N ARG A 45 -5.84 11.43 1.76
CA ARG A 45 -5.20 10.33 1.03
C ARG A 45 -4.00 10.89 0.27
N PHE A 46 -2.83 10.31 0.52
CA PHE A 46 -1.61 10.58 -0.23
C PHE A 46 -1.42 9.45 -1.25
N ASP A 47 -1.66 9.72 -2.52
CA ASP A 47 -1.58 8.71 -3.59
C ASP A 47 -0.27 8.79 -4.38
N ASP A 48 0.44 9.93 -4.34
CA ASP A 48 1.79 10.11 -4.91
C ASP A 48 1.92 9.56 -6.34
N LYS A 49 0.89 9.84 -7.16
CA LYS A 49 0.83 9.41 -8.55
C LYS A 49 1.97 10.02 -9.34
N GLU A 50 2.62 9.20 -10.14
CA GLU A 50 3.78 9.60 -10.97
C GLU A 50 4.91 10.21 -10.12
N GLY A 51 4.95 9.91 -8.82
CA GLY A 51 5.92 10.48 -7.88
C GLY A 51 5.79 11.99 -7.68
N ARG A 52 4.65 12.61 -8.05
CA ARG A 52 4.45 14.07 -7.91
C ARG A 52 4.04 14.51 -6.51
N GLY A 53 3.89 13.58 -5.58
CA GLY A 53 3.42 13.88 -4.23
C GLY A 53 1.95 14.24 -4.21
N THR A 54 1.16 13.71 -5.16
CA THR A 54 -0.27 14.03 -5.23
C THR A 54 -1.01 13.55 -3.99
N TRP A 55 -2.04 14.31 -3.65
CA TRP A 55 -2.88 14.05 -2.50
C TRP A 55 -4.29 14.57 -2.73
N PHE A 56 -5.21 14.04 -1.95
CA PHE A 56 -6.60 14.46 -1.92
C PHE A 56 -7.11 14.53 -0.49
N CYS A 57 -7.92 15.54 -0.21
CA CYS A 57 -8.67 15.69 1.02
C CYS A 57 -10.11 16.08 0.71
N ASN A 58 -11.08 15.41 1.32
CA ASN A 58 -12.51 15.66 1.08
C ASN A 58 -12.94 17.12 1.37
N GLN A 59 -12.22 17.83 2.24
CA GLN A 59 -12.51 19.23 2.61
C GLN A 59 -11.53 20.23 1.99
N CYS A 60 -10.24 19.88 1.91
CA CYS A 60 -9.22 20.81 1.40
C CYS A 60 -9.01 20.73 -0.12
N GLY A 61 -9.63 19.78 -0.81
CA GLY A 61 -9.44 19.52 -2.24
C GLY A 61 -8.20 18.66 -2.52
N ALA A 62 -7.68 18.74 -3.74
CA ALA A 62 -6.50 18.02 -4.21
C ALA A 62 -5.30 18.95 -4.45
N GLY A 63 -4.10 18.39 -4.53
CA GLY A 63 -2.89 19.11 -4.93
C GLY A 63 -1.70 18.17 -5.14
N ASP A 64 -0.56 18.75 -5.50
CA ASP A 64 0.73 18.07 -5.52
C ASP A 64 1.49 18.29 -4.19
N GLY A 65 2.70 17.70 -4.09
CA GLY A 65 3.48 17.76 -2.86
C GLY A 65 3.87 19.19 -2.46
N LEU A 66 4.16 20.06 -3.44
CA LEU A 66 4.49 21.46 -3.15
C LEU A 66 3.25 22.20 -2.64
N LYS A 67 2.11 21.97 -3.27
CA LYS A 67 0.85 22.57 -2.84
C LYS A 67 0.44 22.14 -1.45
N LEU A 68 0.78 20.91 -1.05
CA LEU A 68 0.59 20.46 0.33
C LEU A 68 1.42 21.29 1.31
N VAL A 69 2.70 21.50 1.00
CA VAL A 69 3.62 22.32 1.82
C VAL A 69 3.10 23.75 1.94
N GLU A 70 2.66 24.37 0.85
CA GLU A 70 2.04 25.70 0.89
C GLU A 70 0.88 25.75 1.87
N LYS A 71 -0.04 24.77 1.80
CA LYS A 71 -1.25 24.74 2.63
C LYS A 71 -0.97 24.45 4.10
N VAL A 72 -0.05 23.52 4.41
CA VAL A 72 0.27 23.14 5.78
C VAL A 72 0.98 24.28 6.52
N PHE A 73 1.88 24.99 5.84
CA PHE A 73 2.65 26.07 6.46
C PHE A 73 2.03 27.47 6.27
N GLY A 74 1.02 27.61 5.40
CA GLY A 74 0.41 28.91 5.11
C GLY A 74 1.36 29.88 4.40
N ILE A 75 2.19 29.38 3.48
CA ILE A 75 3.28 30.12 2.82
C ILE A 75 3.13 30.13 1.30
N SER A 76 3.86 31.03 0.64
CA SER A 76 3.91 31.10 -0.83
C SER A 76 4.62 29.89 -1.47
N ALA A 77 4.36 29.64 -2.75
CA ALA A 77 5.03 28.58 -3.52
C ALA A 77 6.56 28.69 -3.50
N SER A 78 7.10 29.92 -3.54
CA SER A 78 8.55 30.16 -3.46
C SER A 78 9.11 29.82 -2.09
N GLU A 79 8.37 30.11 -1.01
CA GLU A 79 8.76 29.72 0.35
C GLU A 79 8.69 28.23 0.57
N ALA A 80 7.63 27.58 0.08
CA ALA A 80 7.48 26.13 0.09
C ALA A 80 8.65 25.46 -0.64
N ALA A 81 9.01 25.96 -1.82
CA ALA A 81 10.16 25.45 -2.58
C ALA A 81 11.47 25.59 -1.79
N ARG A 82 11.70 26.70 -1.08
CA ARG A 82 12.87 26.84 -0.20
C ARG A 82 12.89 25.82 0.92
N LYS A 83 11.75 25.55 1.57
CA LYS A 83 11.65 24.52 2.62
C LYS A 83 11.91 23.12 2.07
N VAL A 84 11.32 22.77 0.93
CA VAL A 84 11.56 21.49 0.27
C VAL A 84 13.04 21.34 -0.08
N ASN A 85 13.64 22.36 -0.66
CA ASN A 85 15.07 22.34 -1.03
C ASN A 85 16.00 22.16 0.17
N ALA A 86 15.69 22.81 1.30
CA ALA A 86 16.47 22.67 2.52
C ALA A 86 16.49 21.22 3.05
N VAL A 87 15.46 20.43 2.74
CA VAL A 87 15.35 19.02 3.13
C VAL A 87 15.90 18.08 2.06
N THR A 88 15.75 18.41 0.78
CA THR A 88 16.23 17.56 -0.33
C THR A 88 17.71 17.72 -0.64
N GLY A 89 18.37 18.82 -0.26
CA GLY A 89 19.83 18.94 -0.36
C GLY A 89 20.41 18.60 -1.73
N HIS A 90 19.80 19.06 -2.83
CA HIS A 90 20.18 18.75 -4.22
C HIS A 90 20.17 17.26 -4.59
N LEU A 91 19.25 16.46 -4.03
CA LEU A 91 19.01 15.11 -4.53
C LEU A 91 18.75 15.13 -6.05
N PRO A 92 19.36 14.21 -6.83
CA PRO A 92 19.06 14.09 -8.24
C PRO A 92 17.58 13.71 -8.41
N PRO A 93 16.90 14.27 -9.43
CA PRO A 93 15.53 13.87 -9.74
C PRO A 93 15.49 12.37 -10.00
N VAL A 94 14.50 11.67 -9.45
CA VAL A 94 14.23 10.29 -9.86
C VAL A 94 13.72 10.33 -11.29
N SER A 95 14.25 9.48 -12.18
CA SER A 95 13.73 9.42 -13.55
C SER A 95 12.28 8.91 -13.54
N PRO A 96 11.41 9.42 -14.42
CA PRO A 96 10.03 8.94 -14.55
C PRO A 96 9.95 7.43 -14.78
N GLU A 97 10.94 6.86 -15.49
CA GLU A 97 11.06 5.42 -15.75
C GLU A 97 11.22 4.60 -14.46
N VAL A 98 12.01 5.07 -13.50
CA VAL A 98 12.21 4.39 -12.22
C VAL A 98 10.94 4.45 -11.36
N VAL A 99 10.23 5.58 -11.38
CA VAL A 99 8.95 5.71 -10.67
C VAL A 99 7.90 4.77 -11.28
N ALA A 100 7.76 4.78 -12.61
CA ALA A 100 6.84 3.90 -13.31
C ALA A 100 7.17 2.41 -13.11
N ALA A 101 8.45 2.04 -13.14
CA ALA A 101 8.89 0.67 -12.89
C ALA A 101 8.57 0.21 -11.46
N ALA A 102 8.73 1.07 -10.46
CA ALA A 102 8.38 0.76 -9.07
C ALA A 102 6.88 0.55 -8.90
N GLU A 103 6.03 1.41 -9.48
CA GLU A 103 4.57 1.25 -9.44
C GLU A 103 4.12 0.00 -10.22
N ALA A 104 4.69 -0.22 -11.41
CA ALA A 104 4.41 -1.42 -12.21
C ALA A 104 4.84 -2.71 -11.49
N GLY A 105 5.96 -2.70 -10.77
CA GLY A 105 6.39 -3.83 -9.94
C GLY A 105 5.33 -4.19 -8.89
N THR A 106 4.80 -3.19 -8.17
CA THR A 106 3.76 -3.45 -7.15
C THR A 106 2.46 -4.00 -7.74
N GLU A 107 2.08 -3.58 -8.94
CA GLU A 107 0.88 -4.09 -9.62
C GLU A 107 1.11 -5.49 -10.21
N ALA A 108 2.28 -5.73 -10.78
CA ALA A 108 2.67 -7.04 -11.29
C ALA A 108 2.71 -8.10 -10.17
N ASP A 109 3.27 -7.75 -9.01
CA ASP A 109 3.31 -8.61 -7.83
C ASP A 109 1.90 -8.94 -7.33
N ARG A 110 1.01 -7.95 -7.27
CA ARG A 110 -0.40 -8.15 -6.89
C ARG A 110 -1.11 -9.08 -7.87
N LYS A 111 -0.92 -8.88 -9.17
CA LYS A 111 -1.51 -9.74 -10.21
C LYS A 111 -0.98 -11.16 -10.15
N ALA A 112 0.32 -11.34 -9.91
CA ALA A 112 0.94 -12.64 -9.73
C ALA A 112 0.39 -13.38 -8.49
N ALA A 113 0.23 -12.66 -7.37
CA ALA A 113 -0.37 -13.21 -6.16
C ALA A 113 -1.82 -13.64 -6.38
N ALA A 114 -2.63 -12.82 -7.06
CA ALA A 114 -4.00 -13.16 -7.41
C ALA A 114 -4.07 -14.40 -8.33
N ALA A 115 -3.19 -14.49 -9.34
CA ALA A 115 -3.13 -15.66 -10.22
C ALA A 115 -2.74 -16.95 -9.49
N LEU A 116 -1.76 -16.86 -8.57
CA LEU A 116 -1.37 -17.98 -7.71
C LEU A 116 -2.54 -18.41 -6.80
N ALA A 117 -3.26 -17.44 -6.23
CA ALA A 117 -4.42 -17.68 -5.38
C ALA A 117 -5.53 -18.42 -6.14
N VAL A 118 -5.83 -18.03 -7.38
CA VAL A 118 -6.79 -18.75 -8.24
C VAL A 118 -6.35 -20.20 -8.44
N GLY A 119 -5.09 -20.43 -8.85
CA GLY A 119 -4.60 -21.79 -9.11
C GLY A 119 -4.50 -22.68 -7.87
N LEU A 120 -4.34 -22.09 -6.68
CA LEU A 120 -4.40 -22.83 -5.42
C LEU A 120 -5.85 -23.11 -5.00
N LEU A 121 -6.76 -22.17 -5.22
CA LEU A 121 -8.18 -22.32 -4.87
C LEU A 121 -8.83 -23.47 -5.65
N GLU A 122 -8.47 -23.64 -6.93
CA GLU A 122 -8.88 -24.79 -7.76
C GLU A 122 -8.45 -26.14 -7.18
N LYS A 123 -7.41 -26.15 -6.34
CA LYS A 123 -6.86 -27.34 -5.66
C LYS A 123 -7.34 -27.43 -4.22
N THR A 124 -8.51 -26.85 -3.92
CA THR A 124 -9.17 -27.00 -2.62
C THR A 124 -10.43 -27.82 -2.72
N ARG A 125 -10.88 -28.33 -1.59
CA ARG A 125 -12.19 -28.97 -1.46
C ARG A 125 -12.89 -28.53 -0.18
N PRO A 126 -14.23 -28.44 -0.18
CA PRO A 126 -15.00 -28.30 1.05
C PRO A 126 -14.73 -29.47 1.99
N ALA A 127 -14.63 -29.19 3.28
CA ALA A 127 -14.54 -30.17 4.34
C ALA A 127 -15.25 -29.64 5.60
N THR A 128 -15.84 -30.56 6.36
CA THR A 128 -16.31 -30.31 7.72
C THR A 128 -15.33 -30.91 8.73
N ASP A 129 -15.46 -30.50 10.00
CA ASP A 129 -14.70 -31.07 11.12
C ASP A 129 -13.18 -30.97 11.01
N ASN A 130 -12.69 -29.90 10.36
CA ASN A 130 -11.27 -29.61 10.24
C ASN A 130 -10.60 -29.53 11.63
N ALA A 131 -9.43 -30.17 11.79
CA ALA A 131 -8.73 -30.27 13.07
C ALA A 131 -8.39 -28.92 13.71
N TYR A 132 -7.98 -27.92 12.92
CA TYR A 132 -7.70 -26.58 13.42
C TYR A 132 -8.99 -25.89 13.90
N LEU A 133 -10.04 -25.89 13.07
CA LEU A 133 -11.31 -25.25 13.40
C LEU A 133 -11.99 -25.91 14.62
N THR A 134 -11.98 -27.23 14.69
CA THR A 134 -12.50 -27.99 15.84
C THR A 134 -11.77 -27.60 17.13
N ARG A 135 -10.43 -27.49 17.12
CA ARG A 135 -9.66 -26.99 18.29
C ARG A 135 -9.99 -25.55 18.67
N LYS A 136 -10.38 -24.72 17.70
CA LYS A 136 -10.82 -23.34 17.94
C LYS A 136 -12.29 -23.23 18.37
N GLY A 137 -13.00 -24.36 18.53
CA GLY A 137 -14.39 -24.38 18.97
C GLY A 137 -15.42 -24.29 17.83
N PHE A 138 -14.99 -24.44 16.58
CA PHE A 138 -15.84 -24.37 15.39
C PHE A 138 -16.05 -25.76 14.76
N ALA A 139 -16.34 -26.78 15.58
CA ALA A 139 -16.68 -28.12 15.10
C ALA A 139 -17.89 -28.08 14.14
N GLY A 140 -17.92 -28.94 13.13
CA GLY A 140 -18.98 -28.96 12.11
C GLY A 140 -18.98 -27.78 11.13
N ARG A 141 -18.10 -26.77 11.31
CA ARG A 141 -18.01 -25.64 10.38
C ARG A 141 -17.40 -26.09 9.06
N GLU A 142 -18.12 -25.84 7.97
CA GLU A 142 -17.57 -26.03 6.62
C GLU A 142 -16.44 -25.05 6.35
N CYS A 143 -15.37 -25.53 5.73
CA CYS A 143 -14.23 -24.75 5.29
C CYS A 143 -13.62 -25.34 4.02
N LEU A 144 -12.79 -24.54 3.34
CA LEU A 144 -11.97 -25.06 2.25
C LEU A 144 -10.67 -25.64 2.82
N THR A 145 -10.25 -26.77 2.27
CA THR A 145 -9.00 -27.43 2.65
C THR A 145 -8.14 -27.72 1.43
N LEU A 146 -6.83 -27.67 1.61
CA LEU A 146 -5.88 -28.07 0.57
C LEU A 146 -6.06 -29.54 0.20
N THR A 147 -5.98 -29.84 -1.10
CA THR A 147 -5.93 -31.24 -1.59
C THR A 147 -4.50 -31.77 -1.73
N ALA A 148 -3.51 -30.89 -1.76
CA ALA A 148 -2.09 -31.23 -1.90
C ALA A 148 -1.24 -30.31 -1.02
N SER A 149 -0.01 -30.74 -0.71
CA SER A 149 0.93 -29.93 0.06
C SER A 149 1.36 -28.68 -0.71
N HIS A 150 1.51 -27.58 0.01
CA HIS A 150 1.98 -26.30 -0.53
C HIS A 150 3.00 -25.68 0.42
N LYS A 151 4.02 -25.00 -0.12
CA LYS A 151 5.04 -24.33 0.69
C LYS A 151 5.12 -22.86 0.29
N THR A 152 4.96 -21.97 1.26
CA THR A 152 5.08 -20.52 1.09
C THR A 152 5.55 -19.91 2.40
N GLY A 153 6.28 -18.78 2.34
CA GLY A 153 6.73 -18.07 3.55
C GLY A 153 7.61 -18.89 4.51
N GLY A 154 8.23 -19.97 4.05
CA GLY A 154 8.97 -20.91 4.89
C GLY A 154 8.12 -21.93 5.64
N VAL A 155 6.79 -21.84 5.57
CA VAL A 155 5.84 -22.77 6.18
C VAL A 155 5.41 -23.82 5.15
N ALA A 156 5.30 -25.07 5.59
CA ALA A 156 4.78 -26.17 4.78
C ALA A 156 3.36 -26.53 5.24
N TYR A 157 2.40 -26.39 4.33
CA TYR A 157 1.00 -26.75 4.52
C TYR A 157 0.75 -28.09 3.82
N ARG A 158 -0.11 -28.91 4.41
CA ARG A 158 -0.42 -30.27 3.98
C ARG A 158 -1.85 -30.35 3.47
N ALA A 159 -2.16 -31.45 2.78
CA ALA A 159 -3.55 -31.77 2.47
C ALA A 159 -4.39 -31.81 3.77
N GLY A 160 -5.55 -31.16 3.75
CA GLY A 160 -6.41 -30.99 4.92
C GLY A 160 -6.19 -29.70 5.71
N ASP A 161 -5.12 -28.93 5.47
CA ASP A 161 -4.96 -27.60 6.08
C ASP A 161 -5.95 -26.59 5.49
N VAL A 162 -6.35 -25.62 6.31
CA VAL A 162 -7.45 -24.69 5.99
C VAL A 162 -6.97 -23.65 4.97
N VAL A 163 -7.87 -23.31 4.04
CA VAL A 163 -7.72 -22.23 3.07
C VAL A 163 -8.82 -21.21 3.28
N VAL A 164 -8.43 -19.94 3.42
CA VAL A 164 -9.33 -18.80 3.53
C VAL A 164 -9.09 -17.86 2.34
N PRO A 165 -10.03 -17.78 1.38
CA PRO A 165 -9.92 -16.85 0.27
C PRO A 165 -10.03 -15.39 0.74
N LEU A 166 -9.15 -14.52 0.22
CA LEU A 166 -9.14 -13.09 0.51
C LEU A 166 -9.61 -12.33 -0.73
N TYR A 167 -10.68 -11.55 -0.55
CA TYR A 167 -11.28 -10.74 -1.60
C TYR A 167 -11.07 -9.25 -1.30
N ASP A 168 -10.93 -8.44 -2.34
CA ASP A 168 -10.99 -7.00 -2.21
C ASP A 168 -12.44 -6.47 -2.10
N GLU A 169 -12.58 -5.15 -2.00
CA GLU A 169 -13.87 -4.45 -1.92
C GLU A 169 -14.74 -4.60 -3.17
N THR A 170 -14.17 -5.05 -4.29
CA THR A 170 -14.90 -5.35 -5.54
C THR A 170 -15.36 -6.80 -5.62
N GLY A 171 -14.93 -7.66 -4.69
CA GLY A 171 -15.19 -9.09 -4.69
C GLY A 171 -14.18 -9.90 -5.53
N ALA A 172 -13.09 -9.29 -6.01
CA ALA A 172 -12.06 -10.00 -6.74
C ALA A 172 -11.14 -10.76 -5.77
N LEU A 173 -10.80 -12.01 -6.11
CA LEU A 173 -9.84 -12.79 -5.32
C LEU A 173 -8.44 -12.18 -5.46
N VAL A 174 -7.87 -11.74 -4.35
CA VAL A 174 -6.54 -11.11 -4.33
C VAL A 174 -5.46 -11.99 -3.74
N ASN A 175 -5.83 -12.89 -2.82
CA ASN A 175 -4.88 -13.81 -2.19
C ASN A 175 -5.60 -14.98 -1.50
N LEU A 176 -4.84 -15.94 -0.96
CA LEU A 176 -5.31 -16.96 -0.02
C LEU A 176 -4.52 -16.87 1.28
N GLN A 177 -5.21 -17.06 2.39
CA GLN A 177 -4.59 -17.31 3.69
C GLN A 177 -4.67 -18.80 3.99
N LEU A 178 -3.51 -19.42 4.21
CA LEU A 178 -3.41 -20.82 4.57
C LEU A 178 -3.25 -20.91 6.08
N ILE A 179 -3.91 -21.88 6.73
CA ILE A 179 -3.78 -22.09 8.17
C ILE A 179 -3.52 -23.56 8.39
N ASN A 180 -2.33 -23.89 8.89
CA ASN A 180 -2.00 -25.28 9.19
C ASN A 180 -2.71 -25.74 10.48
N ALA A 181 -2.63 -27.05 10.76
CA ALA A 181 -3.16 -27.61 12.00
C ALA A 181 -2.74 -26.81 13.25
N ASP A 182 -1.47 -26.45 13.39
CA ASP A 182 -0.96 -25.73 14.57
C ASP A 182 -1.42 -24.26 14.64
N GLY A 183 -2.07 -23.75 13.59
CA GLY A 183 -2.55 -22.38 13.49
C GLY A 183 -1.51 -21.40 12.95
N LEU A 184 -0.41 -21.89 12.37
CA LEU A 184 0.54 -21.05 11.63
C LEU A 184 -0.05 -20.65 10.28
N GLN A 185 0.20 -19.40 9.90
CA GLN A 185 -0.41 -18.73 8.75
C GLN A 185 0.63 -18.12 7.83
#